data_AF-A0A8J8H397-F1
#
_entry.id   AF-A0A8J8H397-F1
#
_cell.length_a   1.000
_cell.length_b   1.000
_cell.length_c   1.000
_cell.angle_alpha   90.00
_cell.angle_beta   90.00
_cell.angle_gamma   90.00
#
_symmetry.space_group_name_H-M   'P 1'
#
loop_
_entity.id
_entity.type
_entity.pdbx_description
1 polymer ?
#
loop_
_entity_poly.entity_id
_entity_poly.type
_entity_poly.pdbx_seq_one_letter_code
_entity_poly.pdbx_strand_id
1 'polypeptide(L)'
;MYLSIMTAAPLAGAIAVACLPRSRGALAKLIALVVSLAVLVVAVVAWFKFQPGGDRLQLTESYTWIPAWGARFSFGADGIALVMLGLIALLVPLVIIASWNHAEQESRRSVPAFFALLLFLEGSMIGVFAATDVLLFYVFFEIMLVPMYFLIGSYGADVPQKQRQYAAVKFFLYSLVGGLFMLAAVIGLWVLGGHTFDWQTLTSVEFSRGAGRWMFLGFFLAFAIKAPFFPFHTWLPDAGGAAPAGVAALLVGVMDKVGTFGILRYCLTLFPEASKYFAPLAITLSVVGILYAALLAVGQNDLKRLVAYTSIAHFGFIGVGIFAFTTQAATGAVLYMLNHGLATGLLFLVVGMLVSRRGSAAISDFGGAGKLVPALAGVFFFAGMASLALPGLAPFVSEFLVLIGTFTVNKTAAVIATVGIILA
;
A
#
# COMPACT_ATOMS: atom_id res chain seq x y z
N MET A 1 24.19 4.67 2.30
CA MET A 1 23.36 5.30 3.36
C MET A 1 22.08 5.92 2.80
N TYR A 2 21.59 5.47 1.63
CA TYR A 2 20.40 6.06 1.00
C TYR A 2 19.13 5.64 1.73
N LEU A 3 18.97 4.33 1.97
CA LEU A 3 17.75 3.77 2.53
C LEU A 3 17.57 4.14 4.01
N SER A 4 18.68 4.18 4.77
CA SER A 4 18.64 4.69 6.15
C SER A 4 18.24 6.16 6.20
N ILE A 5 18.73 7.02 5.29
CA ILE A 5 18.34 8.43 5.23
C ILE A 5 16.86 8.57 4.85
N MET A 6 16.42 7.86 3.79
CA MET A 6 15.02 7.89 3.36
C MET A 6 14.05 7.44 4.46
N THR A 7 14.48 6.51 5.32
CA THR A 7 13.68 6.04 6.45
C THR A 7 13.74 7.01 7.63
N ALA A 8 14.94 7.45 8.03
CA ALA A 8 15.14 8.21 9.26
C ALA A 8 14.78 9.70 9.13
N ALA A 9 15.02 10.32 7.97
CA ALA A 9 14.73 11.74 7.75
C ALA A 9 13.24 12.10 7.98
N PRO A 10 12.26 11.39 7.40
CA PRO A 10 10.85 11.67 7.67
C PRO A 10 10.46 11.33 9.11
N LEU A 11 11.03 10.30 9.75
CA LEU A 11 10.79 10.01 11.17
C LEU A 11 11.32 11.13 12.09
N ALA A 12 12.52 11.64 11.81
CA ALA A 12 13.09 12.78 12.54
C ALA A 12 12.26 14.06 12.31
N GLY A 13 11.83 14.28 11.07
CA GLY A 13 10.91 15.36 10.70
C GLY A 13 9.57 15.25 11.45
N ALA A 14 9.02 14.04 11.59
CA ALA A 14 7.80 13.79 12.33
C ALA A 14 7.94 14.20 13.80
N ILE A 15 9.04 13.82 14.46
CA ILE A 15 9.34 14.21 15.84
C ILE A 15 9.48 15.73 15.96
N ALA A 16 10.25 16.35 15.06
CA ALA A 16 10.45 17.80 15.06
C ALA A 16 9.12 18.56 14.90
N VAL A 17 8.26 18.11 14.00
CA VAL A 17 6.92 18.69 13.77
C VAL A 17 5.98 18.41 14.96
N ALA A 18 6.03 17.22 15.57
CA ALA A 18 5.21 16.86 16.72
C ALA A 18 5.52 17.73 17.96
N CYS A 19 6.77 18.17 18.12
CA CYS A 19 7.20 19.07 19.19
C CYS A 19 6.77 20.53 18.98
N LEU A 20 6.22 20.90 17.82
CA LEU A 20 5.77 22.27 17.58
C LEU A 20 4.46 22.57 18.32
N PRO A 21 4.31 23.78 18.89
CA PRO A 21 3.04 24.20 19.46
C PRO A 21 1.96 24.31 18.38
N ARG A 22 0.69 24.12 18.77
CA ARG A 22 -0.47 24.18 17.85
C ARG A 22 -0.56 25.47 17.04
N SER A 23 -0.03 26.58 17.56
CA SER A 23 0.01 27.88 16.87
C SER A 23 0.94 27.92 15.66
N ARG A 24 1.89 26.98 15.54
CA ARG A 24 2.90 26.93 14.46
C ARG A 24 2.50 25.99 13.32
N GLY A 25 1.22 26.00 12.92
CA GLY A 25 0.71 25.18 11.82
C GLY A 25 1.43 25.44 10.49
N ALA A 26 1.69 26.71 10.13
CA ALA A 26 2.40 27.05 8.88
C ALA A 26 3.83 26.49 8.84
N LEU A 27 4.55 26.55 9.97
CA LEU A 27 5.91 25.99 10.06
C LEU A 27 5.88 24.46 9.96
N ALA A 28 4.90 23.79 10.58
CA ALA A 28 4.72 22.35 10.47
C ALA A 28 4.51 21.90 9.01
N LYS A 29 3.65 22.61 8.26
CA LYS A 29 3.43 22.36 6.82
C LYS A 29 4.72 22.49 6.02
N LEU A 30 5.47 23.56 6.24
CA LEU A 30 6.72 23.83 5.53
C LEU A 30 7.78 22.76 5.82
N ILE A 31 7.98 22.40 7.10
CA ILE A 31 8.94 21.35 7.48
C ILE A 31 8.55 20.02 6.83
N ALA A 32 7.26 19.63 6.87
CA ALA A 32 6.83 18.39 6.26
C ALA A 32 7.03 18.36 4.74
N LEU A 33 6.73 19.47 4.05
CA LEU A 33 6.99 19.56 2.62
C LEU A 33 8.50 19.49 2.30
N VAL A 34 9.34 20.22 3.03
CA VAL A 34 10.79 20.21 2.81
C VAL A 34 11.39 18.83 3.06
N VAL A 35 10.97 18.15 4.14
CA VAL A 35 11.48 16.81 4.47
C VAL A 35 11.04 15.79 3.41
N SER A 36 9.77 15.77 3.02
CA SER A 36 9.29 14.84 1.97
C SER A 36 9.93 15.11 0.60
N LEU A 37 10.19 16.37 0.23
CA LEU A 37 10.94 16.71 -0.97
C LEU A 37 12.41 16.28 -0.89
N ALA A 38 13.04 16.37 0.28
CA ALA A 38 14.39 15.84 0.48
C ALA A 38 14.41 14.31 0.31
N VAL A 39 13.41 13.60 0.85
CA VAL A 39 13.24 12.15 0.63
C VAL A 39 13.07 11.84 -0.86
N LEU A 40 12.27 12.61 -1.59
CA LEU A 40 12.13 12.48 -3.05
C LEU A 40 13.45 12.64 -3.79
N VAL A 41 14.26 13.64 -3.43
CA VAL A 41 15.59 13.82 -4.02
C VAL A 41 16.48 12.60 -3.75
N VAL A 42 16.50 12.09 -2.52
CA VAL A 42 17.29 10.89 -2.18
C VAL A 42 16.78 9.66 -2.93
N ALA A 43 15.46 9.50 -3.09
CA ALA A 43 14.85 8.42 -3.87
C ALA A 43 15.27 8.47 -5.35
N VAL A 44 15.29 9.66 -5.95
CA VAL A 44 15.76 9.87 -7.33
C VAL A 44 17.25 9.52 -7.46
N VAL A 45 18.08 9.92 -6.49
CA VAL A 45 19.50 9.53 -6.49
C VAL A 45 19.66 8.02 -6.36
N ALA A 46 18.91 7.38 -5.45
CA ALA A 46 18.91 5.92 -5.30
C ALA A 46 18.49 5.21 -6.60
N TRP A 47 17.49 5.76 -7.31
CA TRP A 47 17.03 5.25 -8.61
C TRP A 47 18.14 5.21 -9.66
N PHE A 48 18.89 6.32 -9.81
CA PHE A 48 20.00 6.38 -10.77
C PHE A 48 21.25 5.62 -10.33
N LYS A 49 21.37 5.28 -9.05
CA LYS A 49 22.46 4.43 -8.53
C LYS A 49 22.17 2.93 -8.71
N PHE A 50 20.90 2.54 -8.80
CA PHE A 50 20.53 1.16 -9.02
C PHE A 50 20.96 0.68 -10.42
N GLN A 51 21.53 -0.51 -10.50
CA GLN A 51 22.01 -1.12 -11.74
C GLN A 51 21.07 -2.25 -12.17
N PRO A 52 20.24 -2.06 -13.22
CA PRO A 52 19.43 -3.13 -13.76
C PRO A 52 20.30 -4.32 -14.23
N GLY A 53 19.91 -5.54 -13.87
CA GLY A 53 20.67 -6.76 -14.21
C GLY A 53 21.89 -7.04 -13.31
N GLY A 54 22.17 -6.20 -12.33
CA GLY A 54 23.17 -6.46 -11.28
C GLY A 54 22.66 -7.38 -10.18
N ASP A 55 23.28 -7.29 -9.00
CA ASP A 55 22.86 -8.04 -7.80
C ASP A 55 21.39 -7.81 -7.47
N ARG A 56 20.73 -8.86 -6.96
CA ARG A 56 19.31 -8.80 -6.60
C ARG A 56 19.03 -7.72 -5.56
N LEU A 57 19.87 -7.63 -4.53
CA LEU A 57 19.80 -6.61 -3.49
C LEU A 57 20.95 -5.61 -3.69
N GLN A 58 20.60 -4.34 -3.81
CA GLN A 58 21.54 -3.24 -3.95
C GLN A 58 21.26 -2.18 -2.88
N LEU A 59 22.14 -1.18 -2.79
CA LEU A 59 22.05 -0.10 -1.80
C LEU A 59 21.96 -0.65 -0.36
N THR A 60 22.64 -1.77 -0.10
CA THR A 60 22.53 -2.52 1.16
C THR A 60 23.25 -1.84 2.30
N GLU A 61 22.60 -1.77 3.45
CA GLU A 61 23.12 -1.18 4.69
C GLU A 61 22.75 -2.11 5.84
N SER A 62 23.65 -2.34 6.80
CA SER A 62 23.34 -3.23 7.92
C SER A 62 24.04 -2.81 9.20
N TYR A 63 23.25 -2.57 10.24
CA TYR A 63 23.70 -2.18 11.57
C TYR A 63 23.17 -3.15 12.62
N THR A 64 24.01 -3.56 13.57
CA THR A 64 23.59 -4.45 14.66
C THR A 64 22.51 -3.79 15.51
N TRP A 65 21.40 -4.51 15.77
CA TRP A 65 20.29 -4.00 16.59
C TRP A 65 20.12 -4.80 17.88
N ILE A 66 19.78 -6.09 17.79
CA ILE A 66 19.59 -6.98 18.95
C ILE A 66 20.53 -8.20 18.79
N PRO A 67 21.77 -8.14 19.31
CA PRO A 67 22.75 -9.20 19.13
C PRO A 67 22.26 -10.58 19.60
N ALA A 68 21.52 -10.61 20.71
CA ALA A 68 21.00 -11.85 21.30
C ALA A 68 20.04 -12.62 20.38
N TRP A 69 19.41 -11.92 19.43
CA TRP A 69 18.44 -12.50 18.49
C TRP A 69 18.95 -12.51 17.05
N GLY A 70 20.18 -12.04 16.80
CA GLY A 70 20.69 -11.85 15.44
C GLY A 70 19.95 -10.78 14.63
N ALA A 71 19.14 -9.92 15.28
CA ALA A 71 18.35 -8.90 14.59
C ALA A 71 19.19 -7.66 14.25
N ARG A 72 18.96 -7.10 13.07
CA ARG A 72 19.74 -5.99 12.51
C ARG A 72 18.85 -4.93 11.89
N PHE A 73 19.28 -3.67 11.95
CA PHE A 73 18.79 -2.64 11.04
C PHE A 73 19.41 -2.88 9.66
N SER A 74 18.88 -3.86 8.93
CA SER A 74 19.31 -4.20 7.58
C SER A 74 18.33 -3.63 6.55
N PHE A 75 18.87 -2.83 5.63
CA PHE A 75 18.16 -2.26 4.50
C PHE A 75 18.77 -2.73 3.19
N GLY A 76 17.96 -2.81 2.15
CA GLY A 76 18.39 -3.09 0.78
C GLY A 76 17.23 -2.99 -0.18
N ALA A 77 17.51 -2.61 -1.43
CA ALA A 77 16.50 -2.47 -2.47
C ALA A 77 16.75 -3.48 -3.59
N ASP A 78 15.72 -4.26 -3.93
CA ASP A 78 15.60 -4.88 -5.25
C ASP A 78 14.76 -3.99 -6.18
N GLY A 79 14.58 -4.41 -7.44
CA GLY A 79 13.82 -3.61 -8.40
C GLY A 79 12.37 -3.36 -7.98
N ILE A 80 11.74 -4.29 -7.26
CA ILE A 80 10.35 -4.13 -6.79
C ILE A 80 10.31 -3.12 -5.65
N ALA A 81 11.19 -3.25 -4.66
CA ALA A 81 11.32 -2.32 -3.56
C ALA A 81 11.61 -0.89 -4.07
N LEU A 82 12.53 -0.75 -5.02
CA LEU A 82 12.89 0.55 -5.59
C LEU A 82 11.70 1.27 -6.24
N VAL A 83 10.85 0.55 -6.98
CA VAL A 83 9.62 1.09 -7.58
C VAL A 83 8.64 1.56 -6.50
N MET A 84 8.47 0.80 -5.42
CA MET A 84 7.59 1.17 -4.32
C MET A 84 8.12 2.36 -3.51
N LEU A 85 9.43 2.42 -3.29
CA LEU A 85 10.10 3.55 -2.66
C LEU A 85 9.93 4.84 -3.48
N GLY A 86 10.08 4.75 -4.81
CA GLY A 86 9.83 5.86 -5.72
C GLY A 86 8.37 6.33 -5.68
N LEU A 87 7.42 5.39 -5.63
CA LEU A 87 6.00 5.69 -5.52
C LEU A 87 5.66 6.46 -4.23
N ILE A 88 6.22 6.04 -3.08
CA ILE A 88 6.06 6.75 -1.80
C ILE A 88 6.61 8.17 -1.92
N ALA A 89 7.87 8.28 -2.34
CA ALA A 89 8.58 9.54 -2.38
C ALA A 89 7.93 10.55 -3.34
N LEU A 90 7.23 10.07 -4.37
CA LEU A 90 6.42 10.90 -5.26
C LEU A 90 5.07 11.31 -4.64
N LEU A 91 4.32 10.37 -4.07
CA LEU A 91 2.95 10.63 -3.61
C LEU A 91 2.87 11.46 -2.33
N VAL A 92 3.80 11.27 -1.38
CA VAL A 92 3.75 11.99 -0.09
C VAL A 92 3.81 13.51 -0.25
N PRO A 93 4.76 14.13 -1.00
CA PRO A 93 4.76 15.58 -1.17
C PRO A 93 3.50 16.08 -1.88
N LEU A 94 2.96 15.32 -2.86
CA LEU A 94 1.70 15.66 -3.52
C LEU A 94 0.52 15.64 -2.54
N VAL A 95 0.47 14.66 -1.64
CA VAL A 95 -0.56 14.54 -0.60
C VAL A 95 -0.44 15.66 0.43
N ILE A 96 0.77 16.05 0.81
CA ILE A 96 1.02 17.21 1.70
C ILE A 96 0.48 18.50 1.07
N ILE A 97 0.76 18.73 -0.22
CA ILE A 97 0.26 19.89 -0.96
C ILE A 97 -1.26 19.84 -1.10
N ALA A 98 -1.82 18.70 -1.48
CA ALA A 98 -3.27 18.55 -1.65
C ALA A 98 -4.03 18.67 -0.32
N SER A 99 -3.40 18.30 0.79
CA SER A 99 -3.98 18.35 2.14
C SER A 99 -3.60 19.63 2.90
N TRP A 100 -3.02 20.64 2.21
CA TRP A 100 -2.41 21.81 2.86
C TRP A 100 -3.32 22.50 3.87
N ASN A 101 -4.61 22.65 3.54
CA ASN A 101 -5.60 23.29 4.41
C ASN A 101 -6.58 22.31 5.05
N HIS A 102 -6.41 20.99 4.83
CA HIS A 102 -7.36 19.98 5.30
C HIS A 102 -7.43 19.94 6.82
N ALA A 103 -6.27 19.91 7.48
CA ALA A 103 -6.20 19.84 8.95
C ALA A 103 -6.78 21.08 9.66
N GLU A 104 -6.96 22.20 8.96
CA GLU A 104 -7.55 23.43 9.51
C GLU A 104 -9.07 23.41 9.51
N GLN A 105 -9.68 22.58 8.65
CA GLN A 105 -11.14 22.43 8.58
C GLN A 105 -11.71 21.82 9.88
N GLU A 106 -10.90 21.03 10.60
CA GLU A 106 -11.24 20.53 11.93
C GLU A 106 -10.69 21.44 13.03
N SER A 107 -11.46 22.45 13.42
CA SER A 107 -11.08 23.50 14.40
C SER A 107 -10.56 23.01 15.77
N ARG A 108 -10.77 21.74 16.12
CA ARG A 108 -10.36 21.14 17.40
C ARG A 108 -9.07 20.31 17.33
N ARG A 109 -8.51 20.06 16.15
CA ARG A 109 -7.34 19.17 15.97
C ARG A 109 -6.06 19.94 15.66
N SER A 110 -4.93 19.30 15.93
CA SER A 110 -3.61 19.93 15.84
C SER A 110 -3.06 19.79 14.41
N VAL A 111 -2.91 20.91 13.71
CA VAL A 111 -2.27 20.94 12.38
C VAL A 111 -0.86 20.34 12.42
N PRO A 112 0.03 20.69 13.39
CA PRO A 112 1.32 20.00 13.50
C PRO A 112 1.20 18.48 13.66
N ALA A 113 0.25 18.00 14.46
CA ALA A 113 0.09 16.55 14.64
C ALA A 113 -0.30 15.83 13.33
N PHE A 114 -1.14 16.44 12.49
CA PHE A 114 -1.49 15.87 11.17
C PHE A 114 -0.25 15.65 10.30
N PHE A 115 0.58 16.69 10.15
CA PHE A 115 1.79 16.61 9.32
C PHE A 115 2.88 15.74 9.94
N ALA A 116 2.98 15.67 11.28
CA ALA A 116 3.85 14.72 11.96
C ALA A 116 3.43 13.27 11.65
N LEU A 117 2.12 12.96 11.68
CA LEU A 117 1.63 11.62 11.36
C LEU A 117 1.88 11.26 9.88
N LEU A 118 1.77 12.21 8.95
CA LEU A 118 2.10 11.99 7.53
C LEU A 118 3.58 11.66 7.33
N LEU A 119 4.49 12.41 7.96
CA LEU A 119 5.93 12.13 7.90
C LEU A 119 6.28 10.81 8.60
N PHE A 120 5.62 10.50 9.72
CA PHE A 120 5.82 9.22 10.40
C PHE A 120 5.36 8.06 9.48
N LEU A 121 4.22 8.23 8.81
CA LEU A 121 3.72 7.27 7.83
C LEU A 121 4.69 7.12 6.66
N GLU A 122 5.24 8.19 6.10
CA GLU A 122 6.26 8.16 5.04
C GLU A 122 7.48 7.31 5.45
N GLY A 123 8.09 7.64 6.59
CA GLY A 123 9.27 6.92 7.07
C GLY A 123 9.01 5.46 7.39
N SER A 124 7.86 5.16 8.00
CA SER A 124 7.50 3.77 8.30
C SER A 124 7.21 2.96 7.02
N MET A 125 6.49 3.52 6.04
CA MET A 125 6.27 2.86 4.74
C MET A 125 7.59 2.60 4.00
N ILE A 126 8.51 3.57 3.98
CA ILE A 126 9.85 3.39 3.40
C ILE A 126 10.59 2.26 4.10
N GLY A 127 10.58 2.25 5.45
CA GLY A 127 11.20 1.21 6.26
C GLY A 127 10.68 -0.19 5.92
N VAL A 128 9.38 -0.34 5.68
CA VAL A 128 8.77 -1.61 5.25
C VAL A 128 9.36 -2.11 3.93
N PHE A 129 9.40 -1.28 2.89
CA PHE A 129 9.88 -1.72 1.58
C PHE A 129 11.41 -1.90 1.53
N ALA A 130 12.14 -1.16 2.36
CA ALA A 130 13.59 -1.21 2.40
C ALA A 130 14.13 -2.33 3.32
N ALA A 131 13.35 -2.84 4.27
CA ALA A 131 13.84 -3.81 5.25
C ALA A 131 14.23 -5.15 4.61
N THR A 132 15.45 -5.60 4.91
CA THR A 132 15.97 -6.92 4.54
C THR A 132 16.13 -7.86 5.72
N ASP A 133 15.94 -7.37 6.94
CA ASP A 133 15.73 -8.17 8.15
C ASP A 133 14.22 -8.41 8.34
N VAL A 134 13.80 -9.66 8.54
CA VAL A 134 12.39 -10.05 8.63
C VAL A 134 11.71 -9.48 9.88
N LEU A 135 12.42 -9.37 11.00
CA LEU A 135 11.89 -8.76 12.21
C LEU A 135 11.76 -7.24 12.03
N LEU A 136 12.75 -6.60 11.40
CA LEU A 136 12.67 -5.18 11.07
C LEU A 136 11.49 -4.86 10.16
N PHE A 137 11.26 -5.69 9.14
CA PHE A 137 10.09 -5.60 8.27
C PHE A 137 8.80 -5.69 9.09
N TYR A 138 8.68 -6.69 9.97
CA TYR A 138 7.52 -6.84 10.86
C TYR A 138 7.27 -5.59 11.71
N VAL A 139 8.34 -5.03 12.30
CA VAL A 139 8.24 -3.84 13.15
C VAL A 139 7.72 -2.63 12.37
N PHE A 140 8.29 -2.34 11.21
CA PHE A 140 7.77 -1.25 10.37
C PHE A 140 6.36 -1.54 9.86
N PHE A 141 6.05 -2.80 9.56
CA PHE A 141 4.73 -3.25 9.09
C PHE A 141 3.62 -2.96 10.11
N GLU A 142 3.90 -3.19 11.40
CA GLU A 142 2.98 -2.88 12.49
C GLU A 142 2.98 -1.39 12.84
N ILE A 143 4.16 -0.77 12.93
CA ILE A 143 4.29 0.62 13.37
C ILE A 143 3.60 1.59 12.39
N MET A 144 3.59 1.32 11.08
CA MET A 144 2.87 2.16 10.11
C MET A 144 1.34 2.19 10.33
N LEU A 145 0.77 1.23 11.05
CA LEU A 145 -0.67 1.22 11.37
C LEU A 145 -1.04 2.36 12.33
N VAL A 146 -0.13 2.72 13.24
CA VAL A 146 -0.36 3.74 14.27
C VAL A 146 -0.65 5.12 13.67
N PRO A 147 0.20 5.71 12.81
CA PRO A 147 -0.12 7.00 12.20
C PRO A 147 -1.40 6.93 11.36
N MET A 148 -1.61 5.84 10.62
CA MET A 148 -2.79 5.66 9.77
C MET A 148 -4.08 5.62 10.60
N TYR A 149 -4.08 4.90 11.73
CA TYR A 149 -5.20 4.86 12.67
C TYR A 149 -5.61 6.27 13.12
N PHE A 150 -4.65 7.09 13.53
CA PHE A 150 -4.94 8.46 13.96
C PHE A 150 -5.37 9.36 12.80
N LEU A 151 -4.77 9.21 11.61
CA LEU A 151 -5.16 9.97 10.43
C LEU A 151 -6.61 9.69 10.02
N ILE A 152 -7.03 8.43 10.01
CA ILE A 152 -8.42 8.02 9.71
C ILE A 152 -9.37 8.52 10.81
N GLY A 153 -9.09 8.18 12.07
CA GLY A 153 -10.02 8.40 13.18
C GLY A 153 -10.15 9.87 13.61
N SER A 154 -9.16 10.71 13.28
CA SER A 154 -9.08 12.07 13.80
C SER A 154 -9.23 13.18 12.77
N TYR A 155 -9.09 12.94 11.46
CA TYR A 155 -9.04 14.04 10.47
C TYR A 155 -10.05 13.91 9.31
N GLY A 156 -10.89 12.87 9.26
CA GLY A 156 -11.95 12.72 8.24
C GLY A 156 -13.15 13.64 8.48
N ALA A 157 -13.04 14.92 8.12
CA ALA A 157 -14.03 15.97 8.44
C ALA A 157 -15.39 15.80 7.76
N ASP A 158 -15.42 15.16 6.59
CA ASP A 158 -16.61 14.93 5.76
C ASP A 158 -17.44 13.71 6.19
N VAL A 159 -17.01 13.01 7.25
CA VAL A 159 -17.67 11.82 7.79
C VAL A 159 -17.96 11.98 9.28
N PRO A 160 -19.13 11.53 9.78
CA PRO A 160 -19.46 11.60 11.20
C PRO A 160 -18.38 10.99 12.10
N GLN A 161 -18.09 11.64 13.23
CA GLN A 161 -17.00 11.24 14.13
C GLN A 161 -17.07 9.77 14.57
N LYS A 162 -18.27 9.26 14.89
CA LYS A 162 -18.45 7.85 15.29
C LYS A 162 -18.07 6.88 14.17
N GLN A 163 -18.42 7.22 12.92
CA GLN A 163 -18.16 6.37 11.77
C GLN A 163 -16.68 6.31 11.42
N ARG A 164 -15.97 7.45 11.46
CA ARG A 164 -14.51 7.45 11.22
C ARG A 164 -13.70 6.80 12.33
N GLN A 165 -14.16 6.89 13.59
CA GLN A 165 -13.56 6.14 14.70
C GLN A 165 -13.77 4.62 14.54
N TYR A 166 -14.99 4.20 14.17
CA TYR A 166 -15.27 2.81 13.85
C TYR A 166 -14.38 2.30 12.71
N ALA A 167 -14.26 3.05 11.62
CA ALA A 167 -13.41 2.70 10.49
C ALA A 167 -11.94 2.55 10.89
N ALA A 168 -11.41 3.49 11.69
CA ALA A 168 -10.04 3.42 12.20
C ALA A 168 -9.81 2.18 13.07
N VAL A 169 -10.71 1.88 14.02
CA VAL A 169 -10.61 0.70 14.87
C VAL A 169 -10.72 -0.58 14.05
N LYS A 170 -11.65 -0.66 13.10
CA LYS A 170 -11.81 -1.82 12.22
C LYS A 170 -10.54 -2.07 11.41
N PHE A 171 -10.00 -1.03 10.77
CA PHE A 171 -8.72 -1.09 10.05
C PHE A 171 -7.58 -1.61 10.92
N PHE A 172 -7.43 -1.04 12.12
CA PHE A 172 -6.36 -1.40 13.04
C PHE A 172 -6.50 -2.85 13.54
N LEU A 173 -7.69 -3.28 13.94
CA LEU A 173 -7.94 -4.63 14.43
C LEU A 173 -7.77 -5.69 13.34
N TYR A 174 -8.25 -5.43 12.11
CA TYR A 174 -8.02 -6.33 10.98
C TYR A 174 -6.52 -6.55 10.77
N SER A 175 -5.77 -5.45 10.68
CA SER A 175 -4.33 -5.49 10.42
C SER A 175 -3.56 -6.14 11.57
N LEU A 176 -3.88 -5.78 12.83
CA LEU A 176 -3.21 -6.30 14.01
C LEU A 176 -3.41 -7.81 14.18
N VAL A 177 -4.62 -8.32 13.94
CA VAL A 177 -4.87 -9.77 14.01
C VAL A 177 -4.01 -10.51 12.99
N GLY A 178 -3.97 -10.03 11.74
CA GLY A 178 -3.06 -10.57 10.73
C GLY A 178 -1.60 -10.50 11.17
N GLY A 179 -1.18 -9.35 11.67
CA GLY A 179 0.13 -9.10 12.27
C GLY A 179 0.52 -10.14 13.31
N LEU A 180 -0.35 -10.43 14.27
CA LEU A 180 -0.06 -11.44 15.31
C LEU A 180 0.16 -12.85 14.75
N PHE A 181 -0.59 -13.26 13.72
CA PHE A 181 -0.33 -14.53 13.02
C PHE A 181 1.02 -14.51 12.28
N MET A 182 1.36 -13.38 11.65
CA MET A 182 2.68 -13.21 11.04
C MET A 182 3.79 -13.23 12.10
N LEU A 183 3.60 -12.62 13.27
CA LEU A 183 4.58 -12.64 14.36
C LEU A 183 4.88 -14.07 14.81
N ALA A 184 3.85 -14.90 14.97
CA ALA A 184 4.05 -16.31 15.28
C ALA A 184 4.87 -17.02 14.20
N ALA A 185 4.62 -16.72 12.91
CA ALA A 185 5.40 -17.25 11.80
C ALA A 185 6.84 -16.70 11.77
N VAL A 186 7.07 -15.43 12.11
CA VAL A 186 8.40 -14.80 12.23
C VAL A 186 9.21 -15.45 13.35
N ILE A 187 8.58 -15.75 14.49
CA ILE A 187 9.22 -16.49 15.59
C ILE A 187 9.55 -17.92 15.14
N GLY A 188 8.63 -18.62 14.49
CA GLY A 188 8.87 -19.95 13.94
C GLY A 188 10.02 -19.95 12.92
N LEU A 189 10.07 -18.94 12.05
CA LEU A 189 11.12 -18.74 11.05
C LEU A 189 12.48 -18.53 11.72
N TRP A 190 12.54 -17.77 12.81
CA TRP A 190 13.77 -17.57 13.58
C TRP A 190 14.27 -18.86 14.22
N VAL A 191 13.38 -19.62 14.87
CA VAL A 191 13.73 -20.89 15.54
C VAL A 191 14.22 -21.93 14.52
N LEU A 192 13.52 -22.09 13.41
CA LEU A 192 13.84 -23.11 12.39
C LEU A 192 14.89 -22.64 11.38
N GLY A 193 15.12 -21.34 11.29
CA GLY A 193 16.02 -20.68 10.34
C GLY A 193 17.43 -20.45 10.85
N GLY A 194 17.80 -21.02 12.00
CA GLY A 194 19.14 -20.88 12.56
C GLY A 194 19.36 -19.58 13.36
N HIS A 195 18.32 -19.07 14.02
CA HIS A 195 18.39 -17.91 14.92
C HIS A 195 18.86 -16.60 14.26
N THR A 196 18.48 -16.41 13.00
CA THR A 196 18.71 -15.17 12.25
C THR A 196 17.41 -14.63 11.67
N PHE A 197 17.36 -13.31 11.47
CA PHE A 197 16.29 -12.64 10.72
C PHE A 197 16.76 -12.13 9.36
N ASP A 198 18.01 -12.40 8.97
CA ASP A 198 18.53 -12.01 7.66
C ASP A 198 17.80 -12.76 6.54
N TRP A 199 17.05 -12.02 5.72
CA TRP A 199 16.22 -12.59 4.67
C TRP A 199 17.04 -13.40 3.65
N GLN A 200 18.22 -12.93 3.26
CA GLN A 200 19.03 -13.61 2.24
C GLN A 200 19.49 -14.99 2.74
N THR A 201 19.94 -15.06 3.99
CA THR A 201 20.29 -16.31 4.66
C THR A 201 19.07 -17.25 4.74
N LEU A 202 17.92 -16.73 5.17
CA LEU A 202 16.69 -17.51 5.35
C LEU A 202 16.14 -18.09 4.04
N THR A 203 16.36 -17.44 2.90
CA THR A 203 15.94 -18.00 1.58
C THR A 203 16.69 -19.26 1.17
N SER A 204 17.83 -19.56 1.81
CA SER A 204 18.60 -20.78 1.57
C SER A 204 18.27 -21.93 2.54
N VAL A 205 17.42 -21.68 3.54
CA VAL A 205 17.02 -22.69 4.52
C VAL A 205 15.89 -23.54 3.98
N GLU A 206 16.04 -24.87 4.08
CA GLU A 206 14.98 -25.81 3.74
C GLU A 206 14.12 -26.13 4.96
N PHE A 207 12.85 -25.71 4.92
CA PHE A 207 11.87 -26.05 5.95
C PHE A 207 11.15 -27.36 5.62
N SER A 208 10.78 -28.13 6.63
CA SER A 208 9.86 -29.25 6.45
C SER A 208 8.52 -28.76 5.87
N ARG A 209 7.87 -29.57 5.02
CA ARG A 209 6.61 -29.16 4.34
C ARG A 209 5.55 -28.67 5.33
N GLY A 210 5.40 -29.35 6.46
CA GLY A 210 4.44 -28.98 7.50
C GLY A 210 4.73 -27.60 8.09
N ALA A 211 5.97 -27.37 8.53
CA ALA A 211 6.38 -26.10 9.13
C ALA A 211 6.33 -24.95 8.11
N GLY A 212 6.86 -25.17 6.91
CA GLY A 212 6.87 -24.18 5.82
C GLY A 212 5.47 -23.73 5.42
N ARG A 213 4.49 -24.65 5.37
CA ARG A 213 3.09 -24.31 5.05
C ARG A 213 2.39 -23.52 6.15
N TRP A 214 2.62 -23.85 7.43
CA TRP A 214 2.05 -23.09 8.54
C TRP A 214 2.65 -21.68 8.64
N MET A 215 3.97 -21.56 8.49
CA MET A 215 4.62 -20.25 8.43
C MET A 215 4.12 -19.44 7.23
N PHE A 216 4.04 -20.06 6.04
CA PHE A 216 3.44 -19.42 4.86
C PHE A 216 2.03 -18.90 5.16
N LEU A 217 1.15 -19.68 5.81
CA LEU A 217 -0.20 -19.22 6.14
C LEU A 217 -0.21 -18.03 7.10
N GLY A 218 0.71 -17.99 8.08
CA GLY A 218 0.85 -16.84 8.99
C GLY A 218 1.25 -15.56 8.26
N PHE A 219 2.24 -15.64 7.37
CA PHE A 219 2.63 -14.51 6.51
C PHE A 219 1.52 -14.14 5.51
N PHE A 220 0.99 -15.14 4.80
CA PHE A 220 -0.01 -14.95 3.75
C PHE A 220 -1.30 -14.33 4.30
N LEU A 221 -1.77 -14.73 5.49
CA LEU A 221 -2.96 -14.13 6.10
C LEU A 221 -2.76 -12.64 6.38
N ALA A 222 -1.64 -12.26 6.99
CA ALA A 222 -1.33 -10.85 7.27
C ALA A 222 -1.26 -10.02 5.98
N PHE A 223 -0.59 -10.56 4.95
CA PHE A 223 -0.47 -9.90 3.67
C PHE A 223 -1.78 -9.87 2.88
N ALA A 224 -2.60 -10.91 2.95
CA ALA A 224 -3.91 -10.97 2.31
C ALA A 224 -4.90 -9.98 2.95
N ILE A 225 -4.84 -9.80 4.27
CA ILE A 225 -5.59 -8.72 4.96
C ILE A 225 -5.11 -7.35 4.46
N LYS A 226 -3.79 -7.15 4.36
CA LYS A 226 -3.21 -5.86 3.93
C LYS A 226 -3.42 -5.55 2.44
N ALA A 227 -3.41 -6.58 1.57
CA ALA A 227 -3.62 -6.52 0.12
C ALA A 227 -5.10 -6.62 -0.29
N PRO A 228 -6.01 -6.17 0.59
CA PRO A 228 -7.39 -6.64 0.77
C PRO A 228 -7.87 -7.78 -0.15
N PHE A 229 -7.30 -8.98 -0.04
CA PHE A 229 -7.82 -10.15 -0.76
C PHE A 229 -9.18 -10.56 -0.19
N PHE A 230 -10.05 -11.13 -1.03
CA PHE A 230 -11.26 -11.77 -0.52
C PHE A 230 -10.89 -12.93 0.44
N PRO A 231 -11.58 -13.09 1.59
CA PRO A 231 -12.68 -12.28 2.15
C PRO A 231 -12.23 -11.16 3.12
N PHE A 232 -10.94 -10.88 3.21
CA PHE A 232 -10.30 -10.01 4.20
C PHE A 232 -10.26 -8.51 3.84
N HIS A 233 -11.23 -8.02 3.06
CA HIS A 233 -11.17 -6.70 2.42
C HIS A 233 -12.09 -5.65 3.06
N THR A 234 -13.04 -6.04 3.92
CA THR A 234 -14.15 -5.17 4.35
C THR A 234 -13.71 -3.95 5.16
N TRP A 235 -12.46 -3.92 5.63
CA TRP A 235 -11.88 -2.77 6.31
C TRP A 235 -11.56 -1.62 5.33
N LEU A 236 -11.20 -1.93 4.08
CA LEU A 236 -10.70 -0.93 3.13
C LEU A 236 -11.78 0.08 2.71
N PRO A 237 -13.01 -0.31 2.34
CA PRO A 237 -14.05 0.66 1.98
C PRO A 237 -14.45 1.56 3.15
N ASP A 238 -14.40 1.06 4.37
CA ASP A 238 -14.69 1.85 5.57
C ASP A 238 -13.54 2.83 5.85
N ALA A 239 -12.29 2.36 5.81
CA ALA A 239 -11.11 3.19 6.05
C ALA A 239 -10.90 4.25 4.96
N GLY A 240 -10.92 3.86 3.69
CA GLY A 240 -10.78 4.77 2.54
C GLY A 240 -11.95 5.74 2.41
N GLY A 241 -13.17 5.30 2.76
CA GLY A 241 -14.34 6.17 2.85
C GLY A 241 -14.29 7.16 4.02
N ALA A 242 -13.67 6.80 5.14
CA ALA A 242 -13.59 7.66 6.32
C ALA A 242 -12.38 8.60 6.34
N ALA A 243 -11.28 8.22 5.69
CA ALA A 243 -10.06 8.99 5.70
C ALA A 243 -10.19 10.33 4.93
N PRO A 244 -9.39 11.35 5.30
CA PRO A 244 -9.09 12.46 4.39
C PRO A 244 -8.67 11.93 3.02
N ALA A 245 -9.10 12.56 1.95
CA ALA A 245 -8.82 12.06 0.60
C ALA A 245 -7.33 11.89 0.29
N GLY A 246 -6.46 12.81 0.74
CA GLY A 246 -5.01 12.66 0.61
C GLY A 246 -4.46 11.48 1.42
N VAL A 247 -5.01 11.21 2.61
CA VAL A 247 -4.64 10.04 3.42
C VAL A 247 -5.14 8.75 2.77
N ALA A 248 -6.36 8.74 2.22
CA ALA A 248 -6.89 7.62 1.45
C ALA A 248 -6.03 7.33 0.22
N ALA A 249 -5.52 8.37 -0.45
CA ALA A 249 -4.57 8.21 -1.55
C ALA A 249 -3.29 7.48 -1.13
N LEU A 250 -2.74 7.74 0.08
CA LEU A 250 -1.58 6.98 0.58
C LEU A 250 -1.96 5.58 1.04
N LEU A 251 -3.11 5.42 1.70
CA LEU A 251 -3.62 4.12 2.14
C LEU A 251 -3.73 3.15 0.95
N VAL A 252 -4.55 3.53 -0.04
CA VAL A 252 -4.86 2.68 -1.19
C VAL A 252 -3.77 2.71 -2.24
N GLY A 253 -3.13 3.87 -2.41
CA GLY A 253 -2.08 4.10 -3.40
C GLY A 253 -0.75 3.43 -3.04
N VAL A 254 -0.43 3.29 -1.75
CA VAL A 254 0.86 2.74 -1.31
C VAL A 254 0.70 1.66 -0.23
N MET A 255 0.03 1.97 0.88
CA MET A 255 0.09 1.13 2.08
C MET A 255 -0.43 -0.29 1.83
N ASP A 256 -1.44 -0.42 0.96
CA ASP A 256 -1.98 -1.73 0.56
C ASP A 256 -0.98 -2.57 -0.28
N LYS A 257 -0.05 -1.92 -1.00
CA LYS A 257 1.00 -2.60 -1.79
C LYS A 257 2.00 -3.32 -0.91
N VAL A 258 2.08 -2.97 0.38
CA VAL A 258 2.88 -3.72 1.34
C VAL A 258 2.45 -5.17 1.41
N GLY A 259 1.15 -5.47 1.31
CA GLY A 259 0.66 -6.85 1.31
C GLY A 259 1.18 -7.63 0.11
N THR A 260 1.00 -7.11 -1.11
CA THR A 260 1.45 -7.80 -2.33
C THR A 260 2.97 -7.86 -2.45
N PHE A 261 3.67 -6.82 -2.01
CA PHE A 261 5.13 -6.85 -1.85
C PHE A 261 5.55 -7.92 -0.86
N GLY A 262 4.87 -8.02 0.29
CA GLY A 262 5.16 -9.04 1.30
C GLY A 262 4.98 -10.46 0.77
N ILE A 263 3.96 -10.70 -0.05
CA ILE A 263 3.77 -11.99 -0.73
C ILE A 263 4.94 -12.28 -1.67
N LEU A 264 5.30 -11.33 -2.54
CA LEU A 264 6.40 -11.49 -3.50
C LEU A 264 7.76 -11.67 -2.80
N ARG A 265 8.01 -10.90 -1.74
CA ARG A 265 9.30 -10.78 -1.07
C ARG A 265 9.52 -11.84 -0.01
N TYR A 266 8.49 -12.26 0.73
CA TYR A 266 8.63 -13.20 1.85
C TYR A 266 7.93 -14.52 1.55
N CYS A 267 6.66 -14.52 1.12
CA CYS A 267 5.95 -15.79 0.91
C CYS A 267 6.61 -16.62 -0.20
N LEU A 268 6.78 -16.04 -1.39
CA LEU A 268 7.28 -16.78 -2.55
C LEU A 268 8.73 -17.25 -2.39
N THR A 269 9.57 -16.46 -1.71
CA THR A 269 11.00 -16.74 -1.64
C THR A 269 11.39 -17.54 -0.40
N LEU A 270 10.73 -17.35 0.74
CA LEU A 270 11.02 -18.12 1.96
C LEU A 270 10.30 -19.47 1.94
N PHE A 271 9.15 -19.57 1.27
CA PHE A 271 8.32 -20.78 1.26
C PHE A 271 7.90 -21.16 -0.17
N PRO A 272 8.85 -21.50 -1.08
CA PRO A 272 8.53 -21.78 -2.47
C PRO A 272 7.63 -23.01 -2.67
N GLU A 273 7.78 -24.05 -1.83
CA GLU A 273 6.91 -25.23 -1.85
C GLU A 273 5.47 -24.88 -1.44
N ALA A 274 5.31 -24.20 -0.29
CA ALA A 274 4.01 -23.80 0.20
C ALA A 274 3.32 -22.82 -0.76
N SER A 275 4.07 -21.92 -1.38
CA SER A 275 3.56 -20.99 -2.38
C SER A 275 2.95 -21.70 -3.59
N LYS A 276 3.62 -22.75 -4.11
CA LYS A 276 3.06 -23.57 -5.20
C LYS A 276 1.84 -24.37 -4.73
N TYR A 277 1.88 -24.90 -3.51
CA TYR A 277 0.79 -25.68 -2.93
C TYR A 277 -0.49 -24.83 -2.74
N PHE A 278 -0.36 -23.61 -2.24
CA PHE A 278 -1.49 -22.70 -1.99
C PHE A 278 -1.84 -21.78 -3.17
N ALA A 279 -1.11 -21.82 -4.27
CA ALA A 279 -1.41 -20.99 -5.44
C ALA A 279 -2.84 -21.17 -5.98
N PRO A 280 -3.42 -22.38 -6.08
CA PRO A 280 -4.82 -22.53 -6.50
C PRO A 280 -5.80 -21.82 -5.57
N LEU A 281 -5.55 -21.86 -4.26
CA LEU A 281 -6.35 -21.13 -3.28
C LEU A 281 -6.20 -19.62 -3.49
N ALA A 282 -4.96 -19.11 -3.58
CA ALA A 282 -4.71 -17.69 -3.76
C ALA A 282 -5.34 -17.15 -5.05
N ILE A 283 -5.19 -17.85 -6.18
CA ILE A 283 -5.84 -17.50 -7.45
C ILE A 283 -7.36 -17.49 -7.30
N THR A 284 -7.94 -18.48 -6.60
CA THR A 284 -9.40 -18.53 -6.37
C THR A 284 -9.87 -17.32 -5.56
N LEU A 285 -9.19 -16.99 -4.45
CA LEU A 285 -9.51 -15.82 -3.63
C LEU A 285 -9.38 -14.53 -4.45
N SER A 286 -8.35 -14.42 -5.29
CA SER A 286 -8.13 -13.28 -6.16
C SER A 286 -9.23 -13.12 -7.21
N VAL A 287 -9.60 -14.19 -7.92
CA VAL A 287 -10.67 -14.16 -8.94
C VAL A 287 -12.03 -13.83 -8.31
N VAL A 288 -12.35 -14.41 -7.15
CA VAL A 288 -13.55 -14.04 -6.39
C VAL A 288 -13.49 -12.57 -6.00
N GLY A 289 -12.34 -12.08 -5.55
CA GLY A 289 -12.11 -10.67 -5.23
C GLY A 289 -12.39 -9.73 -6.40
N ILE A 290 -11.92 -10.07 -7.61
CA ILE A 290 -12.19 -9.30 -8.84
C ILE A 290 -13.70 -9.11 -9.03
N LEU A 291 -14.45 -10.22 -9.11
CA LEU A 291 -15.87 -10.18 -9.44
C LEU A 291 -16.71 -9.58 -8.31
N TYR A 292 -16.46 -10.03 -7.08
CA TYR A 292 -17.23 -9.61 -5.92
C TYR A 292 -17.08 -8.11 -5.65
N ALA A 293 -15.85 -7.60 -5.68
CA ALA A 293 -15.61 -6.19 -5.42
C ALA A 293 -16.14 -5.28 -6.53
N ALA A 294 -16.03 -5.69 -7.79
CA ALA A 294 -16.60 -4.96 -8.93
C ALA A 294 -18.14 -4.85 -8.79
N LEU A 295 -18.84 -5.93 -8.46
CA LEU A 295 -20.29 -5.91 -8.22
C LEU A 295 -20.66 -5.00 -7.04
N LEU A 296 -19.87 -5.00 -5.96
CA LEU A 296 -20.12 -4.10 -4.83
C LEU A 296 -19.81 -2.64 -5.15
N ALA A 297 -18.84 -2.37 -6.03
CA ALA A 297 -18.50 -1.02 -6.50
C ALA A 297 -19.69 -0.38 -7.23
N VAL A 298 -20.37 -1.14 -8.11
CA VAL A 298 -21.59 -0.70 -8.81
C VAL A 298 -22.70 -0.30 -7.84
N GLY A 299 -22.81 -0.99 -6.70
CA GLY A 299 -23.80 -0.70 -5.66
C GLY A 299 -23.43 0.46 -4.72
N GLN A 300 -22.28 1.11 -4.89
CA GLN A 300 -21.88 2.22 -4.00
C GLN A 300 -22.58 3.53 -4.38
N ASN A 301 -23.00 4.26 -3.35
CA ASN A 301 -23.55 5.62 -3.47
C ASN A 301 -22.56 6.70 -3.02
N ASP A 302 -21.36 6.31 -2.56
CA ASP A 302 -20.32 7.19 -2.04
C ASP A 302 -19.08 7.10 -2.93
N LEU A 303 -18.56 8.24 -3.38
CA LEU A 303 -17.42 8.30 -4.30
C LEU A 303 -16.15 7.69 -3.71
N LYS A 304 -15.84 7.92 -2.43
CA LYS A 304 -14.61 7.41 -1.81
C LYS A 304 -14.69 5.90 -1.61
N ARG A 305 -15.88 5.40 -1.24
CA ARG A 305 -16.13 3.96 -1.12
C ARG A 305 -16.11 3.27 -2.47
N LEU A 306 -16.66 3.88 -3.52
CA LEU A 306 -16.60 3.36 -4.89
C LEU A 306 -15.14 3.11 -5.29
N VAL A 307 -14.27 4.13 -5.13
CA VAL A 307 -12.84 4.01 -5.44
C VAL A 307 -12.16 2.92 -4.60
N ALA A 308 -12.52 2.79 -3.32
CA ALA A 308 -11.96 1.73 -2.48
C ALA A 308 -12.38 0.32 -2.94
N TYR A 309 -13.62 0.13 -3.41
CA TYR A 309 -14.07 -1.17 -3.93
C TYR A 309 -13.43 -1.52 -5.27
N THR A 310 -13.28 -0.57 -6.20
CA THR A 310 -12.56 -0.84 -7.46
C THR A 310 -11.11 -1.23 -7.21
N SER A 311 -10.46 -0.64 -6.21
CA SER A 311 -9.13 -1.06 -5.77
C SER A 311 -9.05 -2.51 -5.30
N ILE A 312 -10.06 -3.04 -4.62
CA ILE A 312 -10.10 -4.46 -4.22
C ILE A 312 -10.11 -5.35 -5.46
N ALA A 313 -10.84 -4.98 -6.51
CA ALA A 313 -10.85 -5.72 -7.76
C ALA A 313 -9.45 -5.73 -8.42
N HIS A 314 -8.77 -4.58 -8.46
CA HIS A 314 -7.39 -4.47 -8.96
C HIS A 314 -6.39 -5.32 -8.16
N PHE A 315 -6.54 -5.40 -6.83
CA PHE A 315 -5.74 -6.32 -6.01
C PHE A 315 -5.99 -7.79 -6.34
N GLY A 316 -7.20 -8.14 -6.75
CA GLY A 316 -7.51 -9.44 -7.34
C GLY A 316 -6.66 -9.72 -8.57
N PHE A 317 -6.57 -8.79 -9.54
CA PHE A 317 -5.68 -8.97 -10.70
C PHE A 317 -4.21 -9.10 -10.29
N ILE A 318 -3.72 -8.27 -9.37
CA ILE A 318 -2.35 -8.38 -8.85
C ILE A 318 -2.11 -9.78 -8.25
N GLY A 319 -3.04 -10.28 -7.44
CA GLY A 319 -2.93 -11.61 -6.84
C GLY A 319 -2.91 -12.75 -7.86
N VAL A 320 -3.78 -12.70 -8.88
CA VAL A 320 -3.72 -13.65 -10.02
C VAL A 320 -2.34 -13.59 -10.69
N GLY A 321 -1.83 -12.39 -10.93
CA GLY A 321 -0.53 -12.20 -11.58
C GLY A 321 0.66 -12.76 -10.78
N ILE A 322 0.63 -12.58 -9.46
CA ILE A 322 1.67 -13.11 -8.54
C ILE A 322 1.69 -14.64 -8.55
N PHE A 323 0.52 -15.28 -8.45
CA PHE A 323 0.41 -16.73 -8.27
C PHE A 323 0.30 -17.52 -9.59
N ALA A 324 0.26 -16.85 -10.74
CA ALA A 324 0.36 -17.49 -12.06
C ALA A 324 1.77 -18.06 -12.33
N PHE A 325 2.80 -17.57 -11.66
CA PHE A 325 4.20 -18.03 -11.81
C PHE A 325 4.73 -18.00 -13.26
N THR A 326 4.29 -17.02 -14.05
CA THR A 326 4.89 -16.71 -15.36
C THR A 326 5.57 -15.35 -15.30
N THR A 327 6.65 -15.17 -16.07
CA THR A 327 7.39 -13.90 -16.07
C THR A 327 6.50 -12.73 -16.50
N GLN A 328 5.66 -12.94 -17.52
CA GLN A 328 4.71 -11.92 -17.98
C GLN A 328 3.72 -11.51 -16.89
N ALA A 329 3.13 -12.49 -16.19
CA ALA A 329 2.17 -12.21 -15.13
C ALA A 329 2.81 -11.51 -13.92
N ALA A 330 4.04 -11.91 -13.55
CA ALA A 330 4.79 -11.28 -12.47
C ALA A 330 5.20 -9.84 -12.81
N THR A 331 5.70 -9.59 -14.03
CA THR A 331 5.99 -8.23 -14.51
C THR A 331 4.71 -7.39 -14.54
N GLY A 332 3.61 -7.96 -15.03
CA GLY A 332 2.29 -7.34 -15.01
C GLY A 332 1.86 -6.95 -13.61
N ALA A 333 1.94 -7.86 -12.63
CA ALA A 333 1.57 -7.60 -11.24
C ALA A 333 2.36 -6.46 -10.59
N VAL A 334 3.69 -6.42 -10.80
CA VAL A 334 4.54 -5.34 -10.26
C VAL A 334 4.23 -4.00 -10.93
N LEU A 335 4.06 -3.98 -12.26
CA LEU A 335 3.61 -2.78 -12.96
C LEU A 335 2.22 -2.34 -12.51
N TYR A 336 1.33 -3.29 -12.22
CA TYR A 336 -0.02 -3.01 -11.76
C TYR A 336 0.03 -2.37 -10.37
N MET A 337 0.87 -2.86 -9.46
CA MET A 337 1.09 -2.21 -8.15
C MET A 337 1.47 -0.73 -8.31
N LEU A 338 2.39 -0.40 -9.22
CA LEU A 338 2.78 0.99 -9.49
C LEU A 338 1.66 1.81 -10.14
N ASN A 339 1.12 1.31 -11.26
CA ASN A 339 0.17 2.04 -12.10
C ASN A 339 -1.18 2.23 -11.39
N HIS A 340 -1.64 1.22 -10.63
CA HIS A 340 -2.78 1.37 -9.73
C HIS A 340 -2.48 2.39 -8.63
N GLY A 341 -1.27 2.40 -8.07
CA GLY A 341 -0.86 3.40 -7.08
C GLY A 341 -0.98 4.84 -7.58
N LEU A 342 -0.50 5.10 -8.80
CA LEU A 342 -0.57 6.41 -9.43
C LEU A 342 -2.01 6.79 -9.81
N ALA A 343 -2.74 5.90 -10.48
CA ALA A 343 -4.11 6.15 -10.95
C ALA A 343 -5.08 6.38 -9.78
N THR A 344 -5.07 5.49 -8.80
CA THR A 344 -5.93 5.58 -7.61
C THR A 344 -5.52 6.73 -6.70
N GLY A 345 -4.23 7.03 -6.60
CA GLY A 345 -3.74 8.22 -5.89
C GLY A 345 -4.33 9.50 -6.49
N LEU A 346 -4.23 9.66 -7.82
CA LEU A 346 -4.85 10.78 -8.53
C LEU A 346 -6.37 10.81 -8.33
N LEU A 347 -7.03 9.66 -8.43
CA LEU A 347 -8.48 9.53 -8.29
C LEU A 347 -8.98 9.94 -6.90
N PHE A 348 -8.30 9.52 -5.82
CA PHE A 348 -8.63 9.98 -4.48
C PHE A 348 -8.39 11.48 -4.30
N LEU A 349 -7.29 12.02 -4.83
CA LEU A 349 -7.01 13.46 -4.73
C LEU A 349 -8.09 14.30 -5.43
N VAL A 350 -8.48 13.93 -6.65
CA VAL A 350 -9.51 14.65 -7.42
C VAL A 350 -10.90 14.49 -6.80
N VAL A 351 -11.26 13.29 -6.32
CA VAL A 351 -12.49 13.06 -5.54
C VAL A 351 -12.47 13.92 -4.28
N GLY A 352 -11.34 14.00 -3.56
CA GLY A 352 -11.19 14.86 -2.40
C GLY A 352 -11.47 16.33 -2.67
N MET A 353 -10.98 16.85 -3.81
CA MET A 353 -11.26 18.23 -4.22
C MET A 353 -12.73 18.45 -4.57
N LEU A 354 -13.39 17.46 -5.17
CA LEU A 354 -14.84 17.49 -5.45
C LEU A 354 -15.64 17.51 -4.13
N VAL A 355 -15.34 16.58 -3.22
CA VAL A 355 -16.01 16.44 -1.92
C VAL A 355 -15.82 17.68 -1.06
N SER A 356 -14.60 18.22 -0.98
CA SER A 356 -14.29 19.43 -0.21
C SER A 356 -15.08 20.66 -0.69
N ARG A 357 -15.33 20.77 -2.01
CA ARG A 357 -16.13 21.87 -2.59
C ARG A 357 -17.63 21.67 -2.41
N ARG A 358 -18.10 20.43 -2.45
CA ARG A 358 -19.54 20.11 -2.36
C ARG A 358 -20.01 19.95 -0.91
N GLY A 359 -19.13 19.56 0.00
CA GLY A 359 -19.46 19.17 1.37
C GLY A 359 -20.13 17.80 1.48
N SER A 360 -20.05 16.96 0.44
CA SER A 360 -20.67 15.64 0.38
C SER A 360 -19.87 14.70 -0.51
N ALA A 361 -19.86 13.41 -0.17
CA ALA A 361 -19.28 12.33 -0.98
C ALA A 361 -20.34 11.50 -1.73
N ALA A 362 -21.63 11.84 -1.60
CA ALA A 362 -22.70 11.12 -2.28
C ALA A 362 -22.65 11.35 -3.80
N ILE A 363 -22.67 10.28 -4.59
CA ILE A 363 -22.57 10.33 -6.05
C ILE A 363 -23.69 11.18 -6.66
N SER A 364 -24.90 11.12 -6.11
CA SER A 364 -26.07 11.90 -6.54
C SER A 364 -25.85 13.42 -6.51
N ASP A 365 -24.90 13.90 -5.71
CA ASP A 365 -24.66 15.33 -5.53
C ASP A 365 -23.79 15.97 -6.62
N PHE A 366 -23.25 15.17 -7.54
CA PHE A 366 -22.29 15.60 -8.56
C PHE A 366 -22.87 15.69 -9.99
N GLY A 367 -24.21 15.64 -10.12
CA GLY A 367 -24.88 15.87 -11.40
C GLY A 367 -24.51 17.22 -12.03
N GLY A 368 -24.07 17.21 -13.29
CA GLY A 368 -23.71 18.43 -14.03
C GLY A 368 -22.37 19.06 -13.63
N ALA A 369 -21.55 18.42 -12.79
CA ALA A 369 -20.25 18.94 -12.35
C ALA A 369 -19.31 19.34 -13.50
N GLY A 370 -19.40 18.66 -14.66
CA GLY A 370 -18.63 19.00 -15.85
C GLY A 370 -18.85 20.42 -16.40
N LYS A 371 -20.02 21.01 -16.17
CA LYS A 371 -20.30 22.40 -16.56
C LYS A 371 -19.78 23.41 -15.54
N LEU A 372 -19.76 23.05 -14.25
CA LEU A 372 -19.42 23.94 -13.15
C LEU A 372 -17.91 23.97 -12.85
N VAL A 373 -17.25 22.80 -12.93
CA VAL A 373 -15.82 22.62 -12.62
C VAL A 373 -15.12 21.82 -13.72
N PRO A 374 -15.11 22.31 -14.98
CA PRO A 374 -14.70 21.53 -16.16
C PRO A 374 -13.29 20.94 -16.06
N ALA A 375 -12.32 21.70 -15.52
CA ALA A 375 -10.96 21.20 -15.33
C ALA A 375 -10.91 20.02 -14.34
N LEU A 376 -11.63 20.13 -13.21
CA LEU A 376 -11.65 19.06 -12.21
C LEU A 376 -12.40 17.83 -12.71
N ALA A 377 -13.51 18.03 -13.43
CA ALA A 377 -14.24 16.96 -14.09
C ALA A 377 -13.39 16.26 -15.17
N GLY A 378 -12.59 17.01 -15.93
CA GLY A 378 -11.65 16.44 -16.91
C GLY A 378 -10.57 15.58 -16.26
N VAL A 379 -9.97 16.04 -15.15
CA VAL A 379 -9.01 15.23 -14.38
C VAL A 379 -9.68 14.01 -13.76
N PHE A 380 -10.90 14.14 -13.23
CA PHE A 380 -11.68 13.01 -12.71
C PHE A 380 -11.97 11.97 -13.80
N PHE A 381 -12.37 12.42 -14.99
CA PHE A 381 -12.60 11.56 -16.14
C PHE A 381 -11.31 10.84 -16.57
N PHE A 382 -10.18 11.55 -16.67
CA PHE A 382 -8.88 10.95 -16.98
C PHE A 382 -8.45 9.90 -15.92
N ALA A 383 -8.57 10.24 -14.64
CA ALA A 383 -8.26 9.33 -13.54
C ALA A 383 -9.18 8.10 -13.53
N GLY A 384 -10.47 8.29 -13.82
CA GLY A 384 -11.45 7.22 -13.99
C GLY A 384 -11.10 6.30 -15.15
N MET A 385 -10.78 6.83 -16.34
CA MET A 385 -10.33 6.01 -17.48
C MET A 385 -9.05 5.23 -17.17
N ALA A 386 -8.11 5.83 -16.43
CA ALA A 386 -6.91 5.13 -15.99
C ALA A 386 -7.27 3.99 -15.03
N SER A 387 -8.20 4.24 -14.10
CA SER A 387 -8.70 3.22 -13.16
C SER A 387 -9.38 2.06 -13.89
N LEU A 388 -10.13 2.32 -14.95
CA LEU A 388 -10.77 1.32 -15.83
C LEU A 388 -9.78 0.61 -16.78
N ALA A 389 -8.48 0.86 -16.63
CA ALA A 389 -7.44 0.29 -17.49
C ALA A 389 -7.70 0.50 -19.00
N LEU A 390 -8.14 1.70 -19.41
CA LEU A 390 -8.40 2.00 -20.82
C LEU A 390 -7.11 1.82 -21.67
N PRO A 391 -7.18 1.15 -22.84
CA PRO A 391 -6.06 1.04 -23.76
C PRO A 391 -5.42 2.40 -24.08
N GLY A 392 -4.09 2.48 -23.97
CA GLY A 392 -3.32 3.72 -24.07
C GLY A 392 -2.93 4.34 -22.72
N LEU A 393 -3.51 3.86 -21.61
CA LEU A 393 -3.12 4.25 -20.25
C LEU A 393 -2.29 3.16 -19.56
N ALA A 394 -1.45 3.55 -18.61
CA ALA A 394 -0.48 2.64 -17.99
C ALA A 394 -1.10 1.41 -17.27
N PRO A 395 -2.25 1.51 -16.56
CA PRO A 395 -2.88 0.35 -15.94
C PRO A 395 -3.28 -0.75 -16.94
N PHE A 396 -3.69 -0.40 -18.17
CA PHE A 396 -4.00 -1.37 -19.23
C PHE A 396 -2.84 -2.34 -19.50
N VAL A 397 -1.62 -1.81 -19.62
CA VAL A 397 -0.42 -2.63 -19.88
C VAL A 397 -0.21 -3.65 -18.76
N SER A 398 -0.50 -3.24 -17.52
CA SER A 398 -0.30 -4.07 -16.34
C SER A 398 -1.31 -5.21 -16.29
N GLU A 399 -2.59 -4.88 -16.46
CA GLU A 399 -3.69 -5.82 -16.46
C GLU A 399 -3.59 -6.82 -17.61
N PHE A 400 -3.27 -6.33 -18.81
CA PHE A 400 -3.10 -7.16 -19.98
C PHE A 400 -1.95 -8.17 -19.80
N LEU A 401 -0.80 -7.73 -19.26
CA LEU A 401 0.34 -8.61 -18.95
C LEU A 401 -0.02 -9.71 -17.94
N VAL A 402 -0.78 -9.36 -16.89
CA VAL A 402 -1.32 -10.33 -15.93
C VAL A 402 -2.17 -11.38 -16.64
N LEU A 403 -3.10 -10.96 -17.49
CA LEU A 403 -4.05 -11.85 -18.14
C LEU A 403 -3.39 -12.76 -19.16
N ILE A 404 -2.55 -12.24 -20.06
CA ILE A 404 -1.85 -13.07 -21.04
C ILE A 404 -0.91 -14.07 -20.36
N GLY A 405 -0.19 -13.62 -19.33
CA GLY A 405 0.71 -14.49 -18.58
C GLY A 405 -0.05 -15.59 -17.85
N THR A 406 -1.20 -15.27 -17.27
CA THR A 406 -2.06 -16.25 -16.60
C THR A 406 -2.69 -17.22 -17.59
N PHE A 407 -3.11 -16.76 -18.77
CA PHE A 407 -3.78 -17.59 -19.78
C PHE A 407 -2.91 -18.76 -20.26
N THR A 408 -1.58 -18.60 -20.24
CA THR A 408 -0.65 -19.68 -20.62
C THR A 408 -0.66 -20.88 -19.68
N VAL A 409 -1.03 -20.69 -18.41
CA VAL A 409 -0.96 -21.71 -17.35
C VAL A 409 -2.31 -22.04 -16.70
N ASN A 410 -3.25 -21.09 -16.69
CA ASN A 410 -4.59 -21.24 -16.11
C ASN A 410 -5.61 -20.43 -16.93
N LYS A 411 -6.06 -21.01 -18.03
CA LYS A 411 -7.04 -20.40 -18.96
C LYS A 411 -8.35 -20.04 -18.25
N THR A 412 -8.83 -20.91 -17.36
CA THR A 412 -10.10 -20.70 -16.64
C THR A 412 -10.03 -19.44 -15.78
N ALA A 413 -8.99 -19.30 -14.95
CA ALA A 413 -8.82 -18.11 -14.12
C ALA A 413 -8.69 -16.84 -14.97
N ALA A 414 -7.93 -16.89 -16.06
CA ALA A 414 -7.78 -15.75 -16.97
C ALA A 414 -9.12 -15.33 -17.61
N VAL A 415 -9.90 -16.28 -18.15
CA VAL A 415 -11.21 -15.99 -18.77
C VAL A 415 -12.19 -15.40 -17.75
N ILE A 416 -12.25 -15.95 -16.53
CA ILE A 416 -13.13 -15.43 -15.48
C ILE A 416 -12.66 -14.03 -15.05
N ALA A 417 -11.36 -13.81 -14.89
CA ALA A 417 -10.80 -12.49 -14.56
C ALA A 417 -11.10 -11.45 -15.64
N THR A 418 -11.09 -11.83 -16.93
CA THR A 418 -11.47 -10.94 -18.04
C THR A 418 -12.92 -10.46 -17.95
N VAL A 419 -13.85 -11.27 -17.45
CA VAL A 419 -15.23 -10.81 -17.19
C VAL A 419 -15.24 -9.70 -16.14
N GLY A 420 -14.32 -9.76 -15.18
CA GLY A 420 -14.11 -8.72 -14.18
C GLY A 420 -13.81 -7.34 -14.76
N ILE A 421 -13.11 -7.27 -15.89
CA ILE A 421 -12.79 -5.99 -16.58
C ILE A 421 -14.06 -5.26 -17.01
N ILE A 422 -15.10 -6.01 -17.42
CA ILE A 422 -16.36 -5.43 -17.87
C ILE A 422 -17.12 -4.79 -16.69
N LEU A 423 -16.90 -5.31 -15.48
CA LEU A 423 -17.61 -4.91 -14.27
C LEU A 423 -16.85 -3.87 -13.43
N ALA A 424 -15.52 -3.84 -13.53
CA ALA A 424 -14.62 -3.08 -12.66
C ALA A 424 -14.51 -1.59 -13.04
#